data_AF-A0A0J6CUL3-F1
#
_entry.id   AF-A0A0J6CUL3-F1
#
_cell.length_a   1.000
_cell.length_b   1.000
_cell.length_c   1.000
_cell.angle_alpha   90.00
_cell.angle_beta   90.00
_cell.angle_gamma   90.00
#
_symmetry.space_group_name_H-M   'P 1'
#
loop_
_entity.id
_entity.type
_entity.pdbx_description
1 polymer ?
#
loop_
_entity_poly.entity_id
_entity_poly.type
_entity_poly.pdbx_seq_one_letter_code
_entity_poly.pdbx_strand_id
1 'polypeptide(L)'
;MSFWDDIGGLFTGDTYFPDNPKREHRAQELAQDCGDFTSKLSSLAEKVKNDLTQLNDELASLYGDPTKLPSDVKPVEMEFGQWGVDVAQLIVPLITVPVVSASLTIAATSYLLASGEIGAAAFAGLVGLPAAFEIGIGAAAGVAAIGLTFAIGAISGSIKRDKLRDTIHEGVRSRVKLKKAYLVNYKLSISILAMSGTIKALKESKVTIPEIIETLKEMVKKTISELDKMNDQDAIEVLAGLDKGRGSWTSEDQ
;
A
#
# COMPACT_ATOMS: atom_id res chain seq x y z
N MET A 1 -33.78 29.10 10.25
CA MET A 1 -33.96 28.22 9.08
C MET A 1 -34.65 29.04 8.02
N SER A 2 -33.99 29.23 6.87
CA SER A 2 -34.53 29.99 5.75
C SER A 2 -35.45 29.10 4.93
N PHE A 3 -36.61 29.60 4.53
CA PHE A 3 -37.56 28.95 3.62
C PHE A 3 -36.92 28.45 2.31
N TRP A 4 -35.79 29.05 1.91
CA TRP A 4 -35.03 28.65 0.73
C TRP A 4 -34.11 27.44 0.95
N ASP A 5 -33.75 27.11 2.20
CA ASP A 5 -32.95 25.90 2.51
C ASP A 5 -33.78 24.62 2.35
N ASP A 6 -35.10 24.69 2.59
CA ASP A 6 -36.01 23.54 2.47
C ASP A 6 -36.41 23.22 1.02
N ILE A 7 -36.48 24.24 0.14
CA ILE A 7 -36.85 24.03 -1.27
C ILE A 7 -35.70 23.41 -2.07
N GLY A 8 -34.45 23.64 -1.66
CA GLY A 8 -33.28 23.01 -2.24
C GLY A 8 -33.26 21.48 -2.12
N GLY A 9 -33.88 20.92 -1.08
CA GLY A 9 -34.02 19.46 -0.91
C GLY A 9 -35.17 18.83 -1.69
N LEU A 10 -36.21 19.60 -2.00
CA LEU A 10 -37.47 19.14 -2.60
C LEU A 10 -37.34 18.73 -4.07
N PHE A 11 -36.34 19.27 -4.79
CA PHE A 11 -36.15 19.05 -6.23
C PHE A 11 -34.80 18.41 -6.62
N THR A 12 -33.94 18.09 -5.66
CA THR A 12 -32.64 17.42 -5.89
C THR A 12 -32.73 15.88 -5.82
N GLY A 13 -33.94 15.34 -5.59
CA GLY A 13 -34.15 13.90 -5.46
C GLY A 13 -33.77 13.34 -4.09
N ASP A 14 -33.09 14.09 -3.20
CA ASP A 14 -32.65 13.59 -1.90
C ASP A 14 -33.75 13.57 -0.82
N THR A 15 -34.91 14.21 -1.05
CA THR A 15 -36.09 14.11 -0.14
C THR A 15 -36.55 12.66 0.07
N TYR A 16 -36.43 11.80 -0.95
CA TYR A 16 -36.78 10.38 -0.87
C TYR A 16 -35.58 9.47 -0.55
N PHE A 17 -34.36 10.04 -0.47
CA PHE A 17 -33.11 9.31 -0.24
C PHE A 17 -32.21 10.07 0.76
N PRO A 18 -32.65 10.25 2.02
CA PRO A 18 -32.01 11.15 2.99
C PRO A 18 -30.60 10.74 3.44
N ASP A 19 -30.21 9.48 3.21
CA ASP A 19 -28.88 8.98 3.54
C ASP A 19 -27.86 9.19 2.39
N ASN A 20 -28.27 9.70 1.22
CA ASN A 20 -27.35 10.00 0.12
C ASN A 20 -26.17 10.91 0.53
N PRO A 21 -26.39 12.02 1.26
CA PRO A 21 -25.27 12.83 1.76
C PRO A 21 -24.28 12.05 2.64
N LYS A 22 -24.76 11.12 3.46
CA LYS A 22 -23.88 10.26 4.29
C LYS A 22 -23.09 9.27 3.44
N ARG A 23 -23.73 8.71 2.41
CA ARG A 23 -23.05 7.83 1.43
C ARG A 23 -21.99 8.58 0.64
N GLU A 24 -22.27 9.80 0.19
CA GLU A 24 -21.29 10.65 -0.49
C GLU A 24 -20.10 10.93 0.40
N HIS A 25 -20.35 11.33 1.65
CA HIS A 25 -19.29 11.55 2.63
C HIS A 25 -18.47 10.28 2.87
N ARG A 26 -19.12 9.12 3.06
CA ARG A 26 -18.40 7.84 3.23
C ARG A 26 -17.56 7.48 2.01
N ALA A 27 -18.09 7.64 0.81
CA ALA A 27 -17.34 7.41 -0.42
C ALA A 27 -16.12 8.36 -0.54
N GLN A 28 -16.26 9.62 -0.11
CA GLN A 28 -15.14 10.58 -0.05
C GLN A 28 -14.09 10.17 0.99
N GLU A 29 -14.49 9.72 2.19
CA GLU A 29 -13.56 9.20 3.20
C GLU A 29 -12.78 7.99 2.66
N LEU A 30 -13.45 7.07 1.96
CA LEU A 30 -12.82 5.91 1.36
C LEU A 30 -11.84 6.31 0.25
N ALA A 31 -12.19 7.28 -0.59
CA ALA A 31 -11.30 7.83 -1.62
C ALA A 31 -10.04 8.43 -0.99
N GLN A 32 -10.22 9.28 0.03
CA GLN A 32 -9.12 9.90 0.77
C GLN A 32 -8.21 8.84 1.41
N ASP A 33 -8.77 7.84 2.09
CA ASP A 33 -7.97 6.79 2.72
C ASP A 33 -7.19 5.95 1.69
N CYS A 34 -7.81 5.64 0.54
CA CYS A 34 -7.10 5.00 -0.56
C CYS A 34 -5.95 5.87 -1.07
N GLY A 35 -6.15 7.19 -1.23
CA GLY A 35 -5.10 8.13 -1.61
C GLY A 35 -3.96 8.20 -0.59
N ASP A 36 -4.30 8.27 0.70
CA ASP A 36 -3.33 8.28 1.79
C ASP A 36 -2.48 7.00 1.82
N PHE A 37 -3.11 5.83 1.67
CA PHE A 37 -2.36 4.57 1.62
C PHE A 37 -1.52 4.45 0.36
N THR A 38 -2.00 4.91 -0.79
CA THR A 38 -1.24 4.95 -2.04
C THR A 38 0.02 5.81 -1.88
N SER A 39 -0.12 6.98 -1.26
CA SER A 39 0.99 7.90 -0.96
C SER A 39 2.00 7.25 -0.02
N LYS A 40 1.54 6.63 1.07
CA LYS A 40 2.39 5.90 2.01
C LYS A 40 3.11 4.72 1.36
N LEU A 41 2.44 4.01 0.46
CA LEU A 41 3.00 2.88 -0.28
C LEU A 41 4.07 3.33 -1.28
N SER A 42 3.89 4.47 -1.94
CA SER A 42 4.91 5.09 -2.79
C SER A 42 6.19 5.38 -2.00
N SER A 43 6.09 6.11 -0.88
CA SER A 43 7.25 6.38 -0.01
C SER A 43 7.89 5.11 0.55
N LEU A 44 7.07 4.09 0.83
CA LEU A 44 7.55 2.83 1.35
C LEU A 44 8.26 1.98 0.29
N ALA A 45 7.87 2.07 -0.98
CA ALA A 45 8.60 1.44 -2.08
C ALA A 45 10.02 2.01 -2.17
N GLU A 46 10.15 3.35 -2.19
CA GLU A 46 11.44 4.03 -2.19
C GLU A 46 12.27 3.63 -0.97
N LYS A 47 11.66 3.61 0.22
CA LYS A 47 12.32 3.17 1.45
C LYS A 47 12.82 1.73 1.35
N VAL A 48 12.00 0.79 0.89
CA VAL A 48 12.40 -0.62 0.74
C VAL A 48 13.55 -0.76 -0.25
N LYS A 49 13.53 -0.02 -1.37
CA LYS A 49 14.65 -0.02 -2.32
C LYS A 49 15.95 0.44 -1.65
N ASN A 50 15.90 1.55 -0.91
CA ASN A 50 17.05 2.07 -0.17
C ASN A 50 17.54 1.08 0.90
N ASP A 51 16.62 0.47 1.67
CA ASP A 51 16.95 -0.52 2.69
C ASP A 51 17.61 -1.77 2.05
N LEU A 52 17.14 -2.23 0.88
CA LEU A 52 17.72 -3.34 0.13
C LEU A 52 19.11 -3.01 -0.41
N THR A 53 19.28 -1.83 -1.00
CA THR A 53 20.60 -1.35 -1.46
C THR A 53 21.58 -1.32 -0.30
N GLN A 54 21.18 -0.77 0.84
CA GLN A 54 22.01 -0.74 2.04
C GLN A 54 22.37 -2.16 2.51
N LEU A 55 21.41 -3.08 2.54
CA LEU A 55 21.66 -4.47 2.93
C LEU A 55 22.65 -5.16 1.97
N ASN A 56 22.51 -4.94 0.66
CA ASN A 56 23.43 -5.47 -0.35
C ASN A 56 24.85 -4.94 -0.14
N ASP A 57 25.00 -3.63 0.11
CA ASP A 57 26.30 -3.01 0.38
C ASP A 57 26.94 -3.56 1.66
N GLU A 58 26.14 -3.75 2.71
CA GLU A 58 26.61 -4.30 3.98
C GLU A 58 27.06 -5.76 3.84
N LEU A 59 26.30 -6.59 3.11
CA LEU A 59 26.68 -7.94 2.76
C LEU A 59 27.97 -7.96 1.92
N ALA A 60 28.09 -7.07 0.93
CA ALA A 60 29.30 -6.96 0.14
C ALA A 60 30.53 -6.58 0.99
N SER A 61 30.32 -5.69 1.97
CA SER A 61 31.37 -5.23 2.89
C SER A 61 31.95 -6.32 3.78
N LEU A 62 31.25 -7.46 3.95
CA LEU A 62 31.78 -8.60 4.69
C LEU A 62 32.93 -9.27 3.94
N TYR A 63 32.91 -9.24 2.60
CA TYR A 63 33.87 -9.95 1.75
C TYR A 63 34.99 -9.04 1.23
N GLY A 64 34.84 -7.72 1.34
CA GLY A 64 35.85 -6.72 0.97
C GLY A 64 36.11 -6.55 -0.53
N ASP A 65 35.89 -7.60 -1.32
CA ASP A 65 36.03 -7.62 -2.78
C ASP A 65 34.68 -8.00 -3.42
N PRO A 66 33.97 -7.03 -4.04
CA PRO A 66 32.68 -7.27 -4.69
C PRO A 66 32.73 -8.34 -5.79
N THR A 67 33.90 -8.56 -6.40
CA THR A 67 34.06 -9.56 -7.48
C THR A 67 34.10 -10.99 -6.97
N LYS A 68 34.34 -11.18 -5.66
CA LYS A 68 34.48 -12.48 -4.99
C LYS A 68 33.28 -12.84 -4.13
N LEU A 69 32.16 -12.14 -4.28
CA LEU A 69 30.95 -12.45 -3.54
C LEU A 69 30.49 -13.90 -3.81
N PRO A 70 30.23 -14.70 -2.76
CA PRO A 70 29.57 -15.99 -2.90
C PRO A 70 28.22 -15.86 -3.61
N SER A 71 27.82 -16.91 -4.32
CA SER A 71 26.56 -16.91 -5.09
C SER A 71 25.32 -16.66 -4.22
N ASP A 72 25.34 -17.04 -2.94
CA ASP A 72 24.23 -16.85 -2.02
C ASP A 72 24.13 -15.42 -1.46
N VAL A 73 25.09 -14.53 -1.75
CA VAL A 73 25.03 -13.10 -1.36
C VAL A 73 25.09 -12.15 -2.54
N LYS A 74 25.31 -12.65 -3.77
CA LYS A 74 25.28 -11.81 -4.97
C LYS A 74 23.89 -11.18 -5.14
N PRO A 75 23.81 -9.88 -5.44
CA PRO A 75 22.56 -9.26 -5.85
C PRO A 75 22.06 -9.88 -7.16
N VAL A 76 20.74 -10.08 -7.21
CA VAL A 76 20.00 -10.38 -8.44
C VAL A 76 18.94 -9.32 -8.63
N GLU A 77 18.73 -8.91 -9.87
CA GLU A 77 17.67 -7.97 -10.20
C GLU A 77 16.31 -8.67 -10.12
N MET A 78 15.37 -8.03 -9.45
CA MET A 78 13.99 -8.47 -9.33
C MET A 78 13.03 -7.37 -9.74
N GLU A 79 11.99 -7.75 -10.49
CA GLU A 79 10.99 -6.84 -11.01
C GLU A 79 9.64 -7.03 -10.30
N PHE A 80 9.04 -5.92 -9.87
CA PHE A 80 7.67 -5.88 -9.36
C PHE A 80 6.85 -4.91 -10.23
N GLY A 81 6.24 -5.44 -11.29
CA GLY A 81 5.71 -4.60 -12.36
C GLY A 81 6.85 -4.06 -13.23
N GLN A 82 6.95 -2.73 -13.37
CA GLN A 82 8.06 -2.08 -14.10
C GLN A 82 9.17 -1.57 -13.15
N TRP A 83 9.05 -1.87 -11.86
CA TRP A 83 9.99 -1.40 -10.84
C TRP A 83 11.03 -2.47 -10.54
N GLY A 84 12.27 -2.19 -10.93
CA GLY A 84 13.44 -3.04 -10.68
C GLY A 84 14.15 -2.70 -9.36
N VAL A 85 14.52 -3.76 -8.62
CA VAL A 85 15.35 -3.69 -7.42
C VAL A 85 16.37 -4.81 -7.38
N ASP A 86 17.60 -4.47 -6.98
CA ASP A 86 18.65 -5.45 -6.72
C ASP A 86 18.50 -6.03 -5.33
N VAL A 87 18.54 -7.36 -5.23
CA VAL A 87 18.31 -8.07 -3.98
C VAL A 87 19.34 -9.19 -3.83
N ALA A 88 20.10 -9.20 -2.74
CA ALA A 88 20.99 -10.31 -2.43
C ALA A 88 20.23 -11.65 -2.44
N GLN A 89 20.83 -12.67 -3.07
CA GLN A 89 20.24 -14.00 -3.24
C GLN A 89 19.72 -14.61 -1.91
N LEU A 90 20.40 -14.32 -0.81
CA LEU A 90 20.01 -14.68 0.56
C LEU A 90 18.60 -14.20 0.96
N ILE A 91 18.19 -13.05 0.45
CA ILE A 91 16.93 -12.36 0.78
C ILE A 91 15.82 -12.68 -0.22
N VAL A 92 16.15 -13.21 -1.41
CA VAL A 92 15.17 -13.59 -2.44
C VAL A 92 14.00 -14.44 -1.89
N PRO A 93 14.22 -15.45 -1.03
CA PRO A 93 13.11 -16.22 -0.47
C PRO A 93 12.10 -15.37 0.33
N LEU A 94 12.53 -14.25 0.91
CA LEU A 94 11.68 -13.35 1.68
C LEU A 94 10.74 -12.54 0.78
N ILE A 95 11.27 -12.00 -0.32
CA ILE A 95 10.51 -11.11 -1.21
C ILE A 95 9.68 -11.86 -2.25
N THR A 96 9.96 -13.14 -2.46
CA THR A 96 9.18 -14.02 -3.35
C THR A 96 7.99 -14.69 -2.65
N VAL A 97 7.87 -14.56 -1.32
CA VAL A 97 6.65 -15.01 -0.60
C VAL A 97 5.42 -14.33 -1.23
N PRO A 98 4.35 -15.06 -1.57
CA PRO A 98 3.22 -14.51 -2.34
C PRO A 98 2.59 -13.25 -1.76
N VAL A 99 2.42 -13.18 -0.43
CA VAL A 99 1.86 -11.99 0.22
C VAL A 99 2.81 -10.79 0.14
N VAL A 100 4.12 -11.04 0.19
CA VAL A 100 5.16 -10.01 0.12
C VAL A 100 5.30 -9.50 -1.31
N SER A 101 5.40 -10.40 -2.29
CA SER A 101 5.54 -10.03 -3.69
C SER A 101 4.31 -9.27 -4.22
N ALA A 102 3.09 -9.68 -3.83
CA ALA A 102 1.88 -8.95 -4.16
C ALA A 102 1.85 -7.55 -3.51
N SER A 103 2.28 -7.44 -2.25
CA SER A 103 2.33 -6.16 -1.53
C SER A 103 3.39 -5.22 -2.12
N LEU A 104 4.58 -5.75 -2.45
CA LEU A 104 5.63 -5.01 -3.13
C LEU A 104 5.18 -4.54 -4.50
N THR A 105 4.47 -5.37 -5.27
CA THR A 105 3.88 -4.97 -6.55
C THR A 105 2.94 -3.77 -6.40
N ILE A 106 2.11 -3.75 -5.36
CA ILE A 106 1.22 -2.60 -5.08
C ILE A 106 2.04 -1.36 -4.69
N ALA A 107 3.08 -1.49 -3.86
CA ALA A 107 3.94 -0.37 -3.49
C ALA A 107 4.72 0.19 -4.68
N ALA A 108 5.35 -0.68 -5.46
CA ALA A 108 6.02 -0.35 -6.71
C ALA A 108 5.09 0.38 -7.67
N THR A 109 3.89 -0.15 -7.90
CA THR A 109 2.88 0.48 -8.78
C THR A 109 2.43 1.83 -8.22
N SER A 110 2.33 1.98 -6.90
CA SER A 110 2.02 3.28 -6.26
C SER A 110 3.15 4.30 -6.50
N TYR A 111 4.41 3.86 -6.45
CA TYR A 111 5.58 4.68 -6.75
C TYR A 111 5.66 5.08 -8.23
N LEU A 112 5.38 4.13 -9.13
CA LEU A 112 5.34 4.39 -10.57
C LEU A 112 4.20 5.33 -10.96
N LEU A 113 3.04 5.22 -10.29
CA LEU A 113 1.93 6.16 -10.47
C LEU A 113 2.32 7.56 -10.01
N ALA A 114 2.93 7.64 -8.82
CA ALA A 114 3.46 8.86 -8.21
C ALA A 114 4.45 9.60 -9.12
N SER A 115 5.37 8.87 -9.75
CA SER A 115 6.37 9.40 -10.68
C SER A 115 5.83 9.69 -12.09
N GLY A 116 4.59 9.31 -12.38
CA GLY A 116 3.97 9.49 -13.70
C GLY A 116 4.44 8.49 -14.76
N GLU A 117 5.12 7.43 -14.36
CA GLU A 117 5.61 6.36 -15.25
C GLU A 117 4.48 5.42 -15.71
N ILE A 118 3.41 5.30 -14.92
CA ILE A 118 2.20 4.56 -15.30
C ILE A 118 0.94 5.44 -15.21
N GLY A 119 -0.07 5.07 -15.99
CA GLY A 119 -1.38 5.72 -15.94
C GLY A 119 -2.24 5.27 -14.75
N ALA A 120 -3.15 6.16 -14.34
CA ALA A 120 -4.16 5.93 -13.30
C ALA A 120 -4.94 4.61 -13.48
N ALA A 121 -5.28 4.23 -14.72
CA ALA A 121 -6.04 3.01 -15.01
C ALA A 121 -5.29 1.72 -14.64
N ALA A 122 -3.97 1.67 -14.81
CA ALA A 122 -3.16 0.50 -14.47
C ALA A 122 -3.17 0.27 -12.94
N PHE A 123 -3.01 1.35 -12.18
CA PHE A 123 -3.12 1.29 -10.72
C PHE A 123 -4.53 0.93 -10.26
N ALA A 124 -5.55 1.60 -10.80
CA ALA A 124 -6.96 1.35 -10.46
C ALA A 124 -7.35 -0.11 -10.69
N GLY A 125 -6.92 -0.71 -11.81
CA GLY A 125 -7.14 -2.13 -12.08
C GLY A 125 -6.40 -3.06 -11.09
N LEU A 126 -5.16 -2.72 -10.72
CA LEU A 126 -4.38 -3.51 -9.76
C LEU A 126 -5.03 -3.53 -8.38
N VAL A 127 -5.42 -2.37 -7.85
CA VAL A 127 -5.95 -2.26 -6.49
C VAL A 127 -7.48 -2.34 -6.41
N GLY A 128 -8.14 -2.41 -7.57
CA GLY A 128 -9.59 -2.51 -7.68
C GLY A 128 -10.31 -1.25 -7.22
N LEU A 129 -9.82 -0.07 -7.62
CA LEU A 129 -10.49 1.20 -7.26
C LEU A 129 -11.83 1.33 -7.98
N PRO A 130 -12.85 1.90 -7.32
CA PRO A 130 -14.11 2.22 -7.97
C PRO A 130 -13.93 3.15 -9.17
N ALA A 131 -14.75 2.98 -10.21
CA ALA A 131 -14.73 3.86 -11.37
C ALA A 131 -15.07 5.33 -11.03
N ALA A 132 -15.76 5.56 -9.90
CA ALA A 132 -16.07 6.88 -9.39
C ALA A 132 -14.87 7.57 -8.71
N PHE A 133 -13.77 6.86 -8.46
CA PHE A 133 -12.58 7.43 -7.87
C PHE A 133 -11.67 8.00 -8.97
N GLU A 134 -11.35 9.29 -8.86
CA GLU A 134 -10.41 9.95 -9.76
C GLU A 134 -9.04 10.08 -9.13
N ILE A 135 -8.02 9.72 -9.90
CA ILE A 135 -6.62 9.82 -9.48
C ILE A 135 -6.03 11.09 -10.06
N GLY A 136 -5.64 12.02 -9.19
CA GLY A 136 -4.84 13.19 -9.55
C GLY A 136 -3.38 12.98 -9.15
N ILE A 137 -2.44 13.23 -10.06
CA ILE A 137 -1.01 13.22 -9.76
C ILE A 137 -0.56 14.66 -9.53
N GLY A 138 -0.14 14.97 -8.29
CA GLY A 138 0.31 16.32 -7.92
C GLY A 138 1.69 16.65 -8.49
N ALA A 139 1.77 17.68 -9.33
CA ALA A 139 2.99 18.10 -10.04
C ALA A 139 4.17 18.52 -9.14
N ALA A 140 3.94 18.82 -7.85
CA ALA A 140 4.96 19.35 -6.95
C ALA A 140 5.62 18.32 -6.03
N ALA A 141 5.08 17.10 -5.93
CA ALA A 141 5.60 16.09 -5.00
C ALA A 141 5.48 14.64 -5.49
N GLY A 142 4.96 14.41 -6.71
CA GLY A 142 4.70 13.06 -7.20
C GLY A 142 3.75 12.28 -6.30
N VAL A 143 2.78 12.95 -5.67
CA VAL A 143 1.83 12.29 -4.76
C VAL A 143 0.55 12.01 -5.55
N ALA A 144 0.09 10.75 -5.51
CA ALA A 144 -1.20 10.36 -6.07
C ALA A 144 -2.32 10.66 -5.05
N ALA A 145 -3.16 11.64 -5.37
CA ALA A 145 -4.39 11.92 -4.65
C ALA A 145 -5.55 11.16 -5.29
N ILE A 146 -6.46 10.64 -4.48
CA ILE A 146 -7.67 9.97 -4.95
C ILE A 146 -8.88 10.74 -4.45
N GLY A 147 -9.61 11.32 -5.39
CA GLY A 147 -10.87 12.02 -5.15
C GLY A 147 -12.07 11.19 -5.57
N LEU A 148 -13.26 11.65 -5.21
CA LEU A 148 -14.52 11.08 -5.69
C LEU A 148 -15.11 12.01 -6.73
N THR A 149 -15.52 11.49 -7.88
CA THR A 149 -16.27 12.27 -8.85
C THR A 149 -17.68 11.80 -9.06
N PHE A 150 -18.56 12.79 -9.01
CA PHE A 150 -19.93 12.66 -9.42
C PHE A 150 -20.06 13.27 -10.81
N ALA A 151 -19.47 12.62 -11.80
CA ALA A 151 -19.88 12.82 -13.19
C ALA A 151 -21.25 12.14 -13.37
N ILE A 152 -22.29 12.67 -12.73
CA ILE A 152 -23.63 12.13 -12.86
C ILE A 152 -24.64 13.27 -12.92
N GLY A 153 -25.11 13.56 -14.12
CA GLY A 153 -26.43 14.14 -14.37
C GLY A 153 -27.55 13.18 -13.97
N ALA A 154 -27.53 12.67 -12.73
CA ALA A 154 -28.58 11.81 -12.19
C ALA A 154 -29.71 12.71 -11.70
N ILE A 155 -30.70 12.89 -12.55
CA ILE A 155 -31.95 13.60 -12.26
C ILE A 155 -32.78 12.84 -11.18
N SER A 156 -32.39 11.61 -10.79
CA SER A 156 -33.08 10.77 -9.78
C SER A 156 -32.16 10.29 -8.66
N GLY A 157 -32.60 10.49 -7.41
CA GLY A 157 -31.86 10.11 -6.20
C GLY A 157 -31.70 8.60 -5.97
N SER A 158 -32.51 7.74 -6.60
CA SER A 158 -32.36 6.28 -6.52
C SER A 158 -31.11 5.79 -7.25
N ILE A 159 -30.84 6.33 -8.44
CA ILE A 159 -29.66 5.99 -9.23
C ILE A 159 -28.39 6.46 -8.51
N LYS A 160 -28.45 7.66 -7.89
CA LYS A 160 -27.36 8.19 -7.07
C LYS A 160 -27.05 7.26 -5.90
N ARG A 161 -28.09 6.82 -5.16
CA ARG A 161 -27.96 5.86 -4.05
C ARG A 161 -27.27 4.57 -4.50
N ASP A 162 -27.74 3.97 -5.59
CA ASP A 162 -27.23 2.65 -6.04
C ASP A 162 -25.76 2.75 -6.45
N LYS A 163 -25.38 3.79 -7.22
CA LYS A 163 -23.98 4.04 -7.57
C LYS A 163 -23.08 4.31 -6.36
N LEU A 164 -23.60 5.03 -5.36
CA LEU A 164 -22.88 5.29 -4.12
C LEU A 164 -22.63 4.01 -3.33
N ARG A 165 -23.63 3.12 -3.24
CA ARG A 165 -23.49 1.81 -2.60
C ARG A 165 -22.40 0.98 -3.26
N ASP A 166 -22.45 0.88 -4.59
CA ASP A 166 -21.43 0.15 -5.36
C ASP A 166 -20.03 0.74 -5.12
N THR A 167 -19.93 2.08 -5.15
CA THR A 167 -18.68 2.80 -4.87
C THR A 167 -18.15 2.53 -3.46
N ILE A 168 -19.03 2.46 -2.45
CA ILE A 168 -18.65 2.16 -1.07
C ILE A 168 -18.14 0.72 -0.96
N HIS A 169 -18.89 -0.27 -1.47
CA HIS A 169 -18.48 -1.68 -1.40
C HIS A 169 -17.15 -1.93 -2.12
N GLU A 170 -16.95 -1.32 -3.29
CA GLU A 170 -15.68 -1.36 -4.01
C GLU A 170 -14.58 -0.65 -3.23
N GLY A 171 -14.84 0.57 -2.75
CA GLY A 171 -13.87 1.39 -2.02
C GLY A 171 -13.39 0.76 -0.72
N VAL A 172 -14.28 0.08 0.02
CA VAL A 172 -13.91 -0.70 1.22
C VAL A 172 -12.92 -1.81 0.86
N ARG A 173 -13.17 -2.56 -0.21
CA ARG A 173 -12.26 -3.62 -0.67
C ARG A 173 -10.91 -3.08 -1.11
N SER A 174 -10.87 -1.99 -1.88
CA SER A 174 -9.60 -1.36 -2.29
C SER A 174 -8.82 -0.85 -1.08
N ARG A 175 -9.50 -0.22 -0.12
CA ARG A 175 -8.91 0.30 1.12
C ARG A 175 -8.27 -0.80 1.96
N VAL A 176 -8.94 -1.95 2.12
CA VAL A 176 -8.39 -3.12 2.82
C VAL A 176 -7.14 -3.64 2.10
N LYS A 177 -7.20 -3.78 0.77
CA LYS A 177 -6.08 -4.25 -0.05
C LYS A 177 -4.85 -3.34 0.06
N LEU A 178 -5.05 -2.02 -0.05
CA LEU A 178 -3.99 -1.02 0.11
C LEU A 178 -3.41 -1.03 1.52
N LYS A 179 -4.26 -1.10 2.55
CA LYS A 179 -3.81 -1.14 3.94
C LYS A 179 -3.00 -2.39 4.24
N LYS A 180 -3.43 -3.55 3.76
CA LYS A 180 -2.67 -4.81 3.90
C LYS A 180 -1.31 -4.70 3.25
N ALA A 181 -1.25 -4.22 2.01
CA ALA A 181 0.02 -4.01 1.31
C ALA A 181 0.96 -3.10 2.11
N TYR A 182 0.42 -2.01 2.68
CA TYR A 182 1.20 -1.11 3.53
C TYR A 182 1.77 -1.82 4.76
N LEU A 183 0.96 -2.59 5.50
CA LEU A 183 1.39 -3.30 6.70
C LEU A 183 2.48 -4.34 6.39
N VAL A 184 2.31 -5.11 5.31
CA VAL A 184 3.27 -6.14 4.87
C VAL A 184 4.60 -5.49 4.48
N ASN A 185 4.58 -4.46 3.64
CA ASN A 185 5.80 -3.77 3.20
C ASN A 185 6.49 -3.04 4.35
N TYR A 186 5.73 -2.53 5.33
CA TYR A 186 6.30 -1.85 6.49
C TYR A 186 7.07 -2.84 7.36
N LYS A 187 6.48 -4.01 7.59
CA LYS A 187 7.14 -5.09 8.31
C LYS A 187 8.35 -5.63 7.56
N LEU A 188 8.27 -5.81 6.24
CA LEU A 188 9.39 -6.16 5.39
C LEU A 188 10.56 -5.17 5.55
N SER A 189 10.27 -3.87 5.44
CA SER A 189 11.26 -2.79 5.58
C SER A 189 11.96 -2.82 6.95
N ILE A 190 11.19 -3.00 8.04
CA ILE A 190 11.77 -3.17 9.39
C ILE A 190 12.67 -4.40 9.47
N SER A 191 12.27 -5.52 8.89
CA SER A 191 13.08 -6.75 8.89
C SER A 191 14.38 -6.59 8.12
N ILE A 192 14.36 -5.94 6.96
CA ILE A 192 15.58 -5.66 6.15
C ILE A 192 16.53 -4.73 6.93
N LEU A 193 15.99 -3.69 7.58
CA LEU A 193 16.78 -2.82 8.44
C LEU A 193 17.38 -3.56 9.65
N ALA A 194 16.61 -4.46 10.26
CA ALA A 194 17.09 -5.28 11.36
C ALA A 194 18.23 -6.22 10.92
N MET A 195 18.12 -6.84 9.74
CA MET A 195 19.19 -7.66 9.15
C MET A 195 20.47 -6.83 8.94
N SER A 196 20.32 -5.62 8.40
CA SER A 196 21.43 -4.67 8.22
C SER A 196 22.10 -4.32 9.57
N GLY A 197 21.30 -3.95 10.57
CA GLY A 197 21.79 -3.70 11.93
C GLY A 197 22.52 -4.90 12.54
N THR A 198 22.01 -6.12 12.33
CA THR A 198 22.65 -7.36 12.78
C THR A 198 24.00 -7.59 12.11
N ILE A 199 24.14 -7.33 10.80
CA ILE A 199 25.42 -7.43 10.10
C ILE A 199 26.47 -6.53 10.78
N LYS A 200 26.12 -5.26 11.02
CA LYS A 200 27.02 -4.30 11.68
C LYS A 200 27.45 -4.77 13.06
N ALA A 201 26.49 -5.14 13.91
CA ALA A 201 26.75 -5.56 15.28
C ALA A 201 27.63 -6.82 15.36
N LEU A 202 27.37 -7.82 14.51
CA LEU A 202 28.14 -9.05 14.49
C LEU A 202 29.55 -8.85 13.90
N LYS A 203 29.69 -7.98 12.88
CA LYS A 203 30.98 -7.58 12.32
C LYS A 203 31.86 -6.88 13.36
N GLU A 204 31.29 -5.94 14.12
CA GLU A 204 31.98 -5.25 15.23
C GLU A 204 32.38 -6.22 16.36
N SER A 205 31.55 -7.24 16.60
CA SER A 205 31.81 -8.30 17.56
C SER A 205 32.80 -9.37 17.07
N LYS A 206 33.39 -9.19 15.87
CA LYS A 206 34.35 -10.12 15.24
C LYS A 206 33.80 -11.54 15.04
N VAL A 207 32.49 -11.67 14.89
CA VAL A 207 31.84 -12.93 14.52
C VAL A 207 32.26 -13.31 13.11
N THR A 208 32.41 -14.61 12.84
CA THR A 208 32.88 -15.05 11.54
C THR A 208 31.83 -14.81 10.46
N ILE A 209 32.25 -14.55 9.22
CA ILE A 209 31.32 -14.34 8.10
C ILE A 209 30.30 -15.50 7.97
N PRO A 210 30.70 -16.79 8.04
CA PRO A 210 29.73 -17.89 7.98
C PRO A 210 28.65 -17.84 9.06
N GLU A 211 29.01 -17.48 10.31
CA GLU A 211 28.06 -17.34 11.41
C GLU A 211 27.11 -16.15 11.22
N ILE A 212 27.60 -15.05 10.64
CA ILE A 212 26.76 -13.91 10.25
C ILE A 212 25.73 -14.35 9.21
N ILE A 213 26.17 -15.03 8.15
CA ILE A 213 25.28 -15.50 7.09
C ILE A 213 24.22 -16.48 7.63
N GLU A 214 24.60 -17.40 8.52
CA GLU A 214 23.64 -18.33 9.12
C GLU A 214 22.61 -17.59 10.00
N THR A 215 23.06 -16.60 10.77
CA THR A 215 22.15 -15.75 11.56
C THR A 215 21.13 -15.04 10.66
N LEU A 216 21.57 -14.52 9.52
CA LEU A 216 20.68 -13.88 8.55
C LEU A 216 19.71 -14.87 7.90
N LYS A 217 20.15 -16.09 7.58
CA LYS A 217 19.28 -17.17 7.07
C LYS A 217 18.16 -17.47 8.06
N GLU A 218 18.46 -17.53 9.35
CA GLU A 218 17.44 -17.73 10.39
C GLU A 218 16.50 -16.52 10.53
N MET A 219 17.02 -15.29 10.44
CA MET A 219 16.18 -14.08 10.42
C MET A 219 15.23 -14.07 9.21
N VAL A 220 15.70 -14.49 8.03
CA VAL A 220 14.89 -14.63 6.81
C VAL A 220 13.78 -15.65 7.03
N LYS A 221 14.11 -16.87 7.50
CA LYS A 221 13.12 -17.93 7.79
C LYS A 221 12.05 -17.46 8.78
N LYS A 222 12.47 -16.81 9.87
CA LYS A 222 11.56 -16.25 10.87
C LYS A 222 10.64 -15.20 10.25
N THR A 223 11.19 -14.27 9.48
CA THR A 223 10.42 -13.19 8.85
C THR A 223 9.41 -13.76 7.85
N ILE A 224 9.79 -14.76 7.06
CA ILE A 224 8.86 -15.47 6.16
C ILE A 224 7.68 -16.03 6.94
N SER A 225 7.93 -16.76 8.04
CA SER A 225 6.86 -17.35 8.86
C SER A 225 5.93 -16.30 9.47
N GLU A 226 6.44 -15.11 9.76
CA GLU A 226 5.64 -14.01 10.30
C GLU A 226 4.83 -13.29 9.22
N LEU A 227 5.40 -13.05 8.04
CA LEU A 227 4.72 -12.37 6.94
C LEU A 227 3.65 -13.26 6.29
N ASP A 228 3.90 -14.55 6.17
CA ASP A 228 2.96 -15.52 5.57
C ASP A 228 1.64 -15.66 6.36
N LYS A 229 1.65 -15.28 7.65
CA LYS A 229 0.45 -15.26 8.50
C LYS A 229 -0.40 -14.01 8.33
N MET A 230 0.16 -12.95 7.72
CA MET A 230 -0.55 -11.68 7.55
C MET A 230 -1.68 -11.83 6.53
N ASN A 231 -2.87 -11.46 6.95
CA ASN A 231 -4.08 -11.59 6.15
C ASN A 231 -4.92 -10.32 6.22
N ASP A 232 -6.11 -10.35 5.62
CA ASP A 232 -6.94 -9.15 5.49
C ASP A 232 -7.49 -8.69 6.85
N GLN A 233 -7.58 -9.58 7.84
CA GLN A 233 -8.11 -9.28 9.18
C GLN A 233 -7.28 -8.20 9.89
N ASP A 234 -5.94 -8.26 9.79
CA ASP A 234 -5.06 -7.24 10.38
C ASP A 234 -5.36 -5.85 9.82
N ALA A 235 -5.63 -5.77 8.51
CA ALA A 235 -6.01 -4.52 7.86
C ALA A 235 -7.40 -4.08 8.30
N ILE A 236 -8.38 -4.98 8.32
CA ILE A 236 -9.76 -4.70 8.72
C ILE A 236 -9.83 -4.14 10.14
N GLU A 237 -9.11 -4.73 11.11
CA GLU A 237 -9.11 -4.28 12.50
C GLU A 237 -8.57 -2.85 12.66
N VAL A 238 -7.47 -2.54 11.96
CA VAL A 238 -6.91 -1.19 11.97
C VAL A 238 -7.87 -0.17 11.33
N LEU A 239 -8.52 -0.54 10.23
CA LEU A 239 -9.48 0.32 9.53
C LEU A 239 -10.76 0.54 10.35
N ALA A 240 -11.26 -0.50 11.03
CA ALA A 240 -12.40 -0.38 11.95
C ALA A 240 -12.07 0.57 13.11
N GLY A 241 -10.84 0.51 13.65
CA GLY A 241 -10.36 1.47 14.65
C GLY A 241 -10.33 2.91 14.12
N LEU A 242 -9.89 3.10 12.87
CA LEU A 242 -9.86 4.40 12.20
C LEU A 242 -11.27 4.97 12.00
N ASP A 243 -12.20 4.16 11.49
CA ASP A 243 -13.60 4.56 11.26
C ASP A 243 -14.30 4.90 12.58
N LYS A 244 -14.09 4.08 13.63
CA LYS A 244 -14.60 4.37 14.98
C LYS A 244 -14.04 5.67 15.54
N GLY A 245 -12.76 5.94 15.34
CA GLY A 245 -12.10 7.17 15.79
C GLY A 245 -12.64 8.43 15.13
N ARG A 246 -13.05 8.34 13.85
CA ARG A 246 -13.64 9.45 13.08
C ARG A 246 -15.15 9.60 13.29
N GLY A 247 -15.83 8.56 13.79
CA GLY A 247 -17.29 8.51 13.81
C GLY A 247 -17.89 8.34 12.41
N SER A 248 -17.16 7.65 11.52
CA SER A 248 -17.57 7.45 10.13
C SER A 248 -18.86 6.65 10.00
N TRP A 249 -19.64 6.94 8.96
CA TRP A 249 -20.86 6.21 8.64
C TRP A 249 -20.52 4.92 7.87
N THR A 250 -20.72 3.76 8.50
CA THR A 250 -20.27 2.45 7.96
C THR A 250 -21.41 1.46 7.70
N SER A 251 -22.66 1.95 7.68
CA SER A 251 -23.85 1.08 7.59
C SER A 251 -23.96 0.26 6.31
N GLU A 252 -23.17 0.61 5.29
CA GLU A 252 -23.15 -0.05 3.97
C GLU A 252 -21.74 -0.46 3.56
N ASP A 253 -20.85 -0.73 4.51
CA ASP A 253 -19.50 -1.22 4.21
C ASP A 253 -19.46 -2.71 3.81
N GLN A 254 -20.59 -3.43 3.90
CA GLN A 254 -20.73 -4.87 3.61
C GLN A 254 -21.38 -5.16 2.26
#